data_AF-A0A2G9NDP8-F1
#
_entry.id   AF-A0A2G9NDP8-F1
#
_cell.length_a   1.000
_cell.length_b   1.000
_cell.length_c   1.000
_cell.angle_alpha   90.00
_cell.angle_beta   90.00
_cell.angle_gamma   90.00
#
_symmetry.space_group_name_H-M   'P 1'
#
loop_
_entity.id
_entity.type
_entity.pdbx_description
1 polymer ?
#
loop_
_entity_poly.entity_id
_entity_poly.type
_entity_poly.pdbx_seq_one_letter_code
_entity_poly.pdbx_strand_id
1 'polypeptide(L)'
;MAGPEENIALFDMDGTLCDFDKAMEESLEKIRSPEEEPYTGKPEEAPKHIKERKELIMSSRNWWSTMPKFQIGWDILEAAKEAGFKIHILTQGPRRNPSGWKGKKVWVDRNLGPDTDITMTRDKGLVYGKVLVDDYPEYIKRWLQWRERALVIMPAGKNNNEFKHPNVIRYDGTNLEEVKEAMKKAYERKISEEVKY
;
A
#
# COMPACT_ATOMS: atom_id res chain seq x y z
N MET A 1 -23.41 18.49 15.63
CA MET A 1 -22.61 19.19 14.61
C MET A 1 -21.60 18.19 14.08
N ALA A 2 -21.54 17.96 12.76
CA ALA A 2 -20.43 17.22 12.19
C ALA A 2 -19.16 18.04 12.45
N GLY A 3 -18.12 17.41 13.02
CA GLY A 3 -16.82 18.05 13.21
C GLY A 3 -16.19 18.44 11.85
N PRO A 4 -15.08 19.19 11.86
CA PRO A 4 -14.37 19.52 10.63
C PRO A 4 -14.02 18.23 9.85
N GLU A 5 -14.37 18.18 8.57
CA GLU A 5 -14.00 17.09 7.67
C GLU A 5 -12.52 17.22 7.31
N GLU A 6 -11.69 16.25 7.70
CA GLU A 6 -10.33 16.16 7.20
C GLU A 6 -10.29 15.34 5.90
N ASN A 7 -9.74 15.93 4.85
CA ASN A 7 -9.46 15.26 3.59
C ASN A 7 -8.18 14.43 3.73
N ILE A 8 -8.30 13.22 4.29
CA ILE A 8 -7.17 12.30 4.48
C ILE A 8 -7.17 11.22 3.39
N ALA A 9 -6.00 11.03 2.77
CA ALA A 9 -5.71 9.87 1.93
C ALA A 9 -4.73 8.93 2.65
N LEU A 10 -5.19 7.69 2.88
CA LEU A 10 -4.44 6.65 3.56
C LEU A 10 -3.65 5.85 2.54
N PHE A 11 -2.34 5.67 2.74
CA PHE A 11 -1.47 4.90 1.84
C PHE A 11 -0.82 3.72 2.55
N ASP A 12 -0.98 2.50 2.01
CA ASP A 12 -0.09 1.41 2.41
C ASP A 12 1.34 1.64 1.89
N MET A 13 2.26 0.82 2.39
CA MET A 13 3.64 0.79 1.96
C MET A 13 3.91 -0.37 1.01
N ASP A 14 3.81 -1.62 1.47
CA ASP A 14 4.29 -2.77 0.72
C ASP A 14 3.31 -3.09 -0.40
N GLY A 15 3.78 -3.19 -1.65
CA GLY A 15 2.88 -3.36 -2.80
C GLY A 15 2.15 -2.08 -3.21
N THR A 16 2.33 -0.98 -2.47
CA THR A 16 1.73 0.33 -2.74
C THR A 16 2.78 1.41 -2.96
N LEU A 17 3.42 1.97 -1.93
CA LEU A 17 4.50 2.96 -2.13
C LEU A 17 5.89 2.32 -2.34
N CYS A 18 6.05 1.08 -1.88
CA CYS A 18 7.27 0.30 -1.91
C CYS A 18 7.08 -0.91 -2.82
N ASP A 19 8.02 -1.13 -3.72
CA ASP A 19 7.99 -2.28 -4.63
C ASP A 19 8.57 -3.50 -3.91
N PHE A 20 7.72 -4.10 -3.07
CA PHE A 20 8.05 -5.22 -2.20
C PHE A 20 8.46 -6.46 -2.99
N ASP A 21 7.72 -6.75 -4.07
CA ASP A 21 7.96 -7.94 -4.90
C ASP A 21 9.33 -7.86 -5.56
N LYS A 22 9.67 -6.72 -6.18
CA LYS A 22 11.00 -6.51 -6.76
C LYS A 22 12.10 -6.59 -5.70
N ALA A 23 11.90 -5.94 -4.55
CA ALA A 23 12.88 -5.97 -3.46
C ALA A 23 13.14 -7.39 -2.97
N MET A 24 12.09 -8.21 -2.87
CA MET A 24 12.17 -9.58 -2.41
C MET A 24 12.82 -10.47 -3.46
N GLU A 25 12.44 -10.36 -4.73
CA GLU A 25 13.03 -11.09 -5.84
C GLU A 25 14.54 -10.85 -5.95
N GLU A 26 14.96 -9.58 -5.99
CA GLU A 26 16.38 -9.19 -6.03
C GLU A 26 17.16 -9.68 -4.79
N SER A 27 16.52 -9.73 -3.63
CA SER A 27 17.18 -10.15 -2.39
C SER A 27 17.31 -11.66 -2.29
N LEU A 28 16.32 -12.41 -2.76
CA LEU A 28 16.38 -13.86 -2.88
C LEU A 28 17.44 -14.28 -3.89
N GLU A 29 17.53 -13.57 -5.02
CA GLU A 29 18.54 -13.83 -6.04
C GLU A 29 19.97 -13.66 -5.50
N LYS A 30 20.22 -12.63 -4.68
CA LYS A 30 21.55 -12.39 -4.06
C LYS A 30 22.03 -13.51 -3.13
N ILE A 31 21.12 -14.32 -2.60
CA ILE A 31 21.43 -15.42 -1.66
C ILE A 31 21.13 -16.81 -2.23
N ARG A 32 20.73 -16.87 -3.52
CA ARG A 32 20.55 -18.11 -4.28
C ARG A 32 21.93 -18.69 -4.60
N SER A 33 22.06 -20.03 -4.53
CA SER A 33 23.28 -20.68 -5.04
C SER A 33 23.34 -20.54 -6.55
N PRO A 34 24.51 -20.40 -7.18
CA PRO A 34 24.63 -20.36 -8.64
C PRO A 34 23.96 -21.56 -9.35
N GLU A 35 23.91 -22.73 -8.71
CA GLU A 35 23.36 -23.98 -9.22
C GLU A 35 21.90 -24.24 -8.82
N GLU A 36 21.31 -23.40 -7.95
CA GLU A 36 19.92 -23.57 -7.50
C GLU A 36 18.97 -22.88 -8.48
N GLU A 37 18.00 -23.59 -9.07
CA GLU A 37 17.00 -22.97 -9.94
C GLU A 37 16.14 -21.92 -9.22
N PRO A 38 15.77 -20.79 -9.88
CA PRO A 38 14.88 -19.79 -9.29
C PRO A 38 13.51 -20.39 -8.97
N TYR A 39 13.00 -20.08 -7.77
CA TYR A 39 11.63 -20.46 -7.41
C TYR A 39 10.61 -19.53 -8.07
N THR A 40 9.81 -20.06 -8.99
CA THR A 40 8.79 -19.32 -9.75
C THR A 40 7.35 -19.68 -9.36
N GLY A 41 7.17 -20.56 -8.36
CA GLY A 41 5.86 -20.99 -7.89
C GLY A 41 5.15 -19.97 -6.99
N LYS A 42 3.96 -20.34 -6.51
CA LYS A 42 3.15 -19.48 -5.64
C LYS A 42 3.78 -19.32 -4.25
N PRO A 43 3.76 -18.12 -3.63
CA PRO A 43 4.37 -17.90 -2.32
C PRO A 43 3.96 -18.90 -1.22
N GLU A 44 2.71 -19.37 -1.23
CA GLU A 44 2.14 -20.30 -0.26
C GLU A 44 2.75 -21.70 -0.40
N GLU A 45 3.10 -22.08 -1.62
CA GLU A 45 3.66 -23.38 -2.02
C GLU A 45 5.20 -23.38 -1.94
N ALA A 46 5.82 -22.26 -1.55
CA ALA A 46 7.26 -22.15 -1.50
C ALA A 46 7.88 -23.22 -0.58
N PRO A 47 8.98 -23.89 -1.02
CA PRO A 47 9.75 -24.78 -0.18
C PRO A 47 10.19 -24.12 1.12
N LYS A 48 10.42 -24.93 2.16
CA LYS A 48 10.78 -24.42 3.50
C LYS A 48 11.97 -23.47 3.43
N HIS A 49 13.04 -23.82 2.73
CA HIS A 49 14.25 -22.99 2.67
C HIS A 49 14.01 -21.62 2.03
N ILE A 50 13.11 -21.52 1.04
CA ILE A 50 12.70 -20.24 0.44
C ILE A 50 11.91 -19.40 1.45
N LYS A 51 11.01 -20.02 2.23
CA LYS A 51 10.26 -19.33 3.29
C LYS A 51 11.19 -18.79 4.37
N GLU A 52 12.14 -19.60 4.85
CA GLU A 52 13.14 -19.19 5.85
C GLU A 52 14.03 -18.05 5.32
N ARG A 53 14.42 -18.09 4.05
CA ARG A 53 15.16 -16.99 3.38
C ARG A 53 14.36 -15.69 3.36
N LYS A 54 13.06 -15.74 2.99
CA LYS A 54 12.18 -14.57 3.03
C LYS A 54 12.07 -14.02 4.46
N GLU A 55 11.92 -14.88 5.46
CA GLU A 55 11.87 -14.46 6.87
C GLU A 55 13.18 -13.79 7.31
N LEU A 56 14.34 -14.35 6.93
CA LEU A 56 15.65 -13.77 7.21
C LEU A 56 15.80 -12.39 6.57
N ILE A 57 15.45 -12.25 5.30
CA ILE A 57 15.48 -10.96 4.57
C ILE A 57 14.60 -9.93 5.30
N MET A 58 13.35 -10.30 5.58
CA MET A 58 12.42 -9.42 6.28
C MET A 58 12.85 -9.12 7.71
N SER A 59 13.66 -9.95 8.39
CA SER A 59 14.15 -9.62 9.74
C SER A 59 15.09 -8.39 9.76
N SER A 60 15.64 -8.01 8.61
CA SER A 60 16.59 -6.91 8.48
C SER A 60 15.90 -5.54 8.44
N ARG A 61 16.16 -4.70 9.45
CA ARG A 61 15.77 -3.27 9.43
C ARG A 61 16.27 -2.58 8.17
N ASN A 62 17.51 -2.87 7.76
CA ASN A 62 18.13 -2.21 6.63
C ASN A 62 17.35 -2.48 5.34
N TRP A 63 16.95 -3.74 5.13
CA TRP A 63 16.18 -4.15 3.95
C TRP A 63 14.89 -3.35 3.79
N TRP A 64 14.08 -3.27 4.85
CA TRP A 64 12.86 -2.44 4.86
C TRP A 64 13.15 -0.97 4.60
N SER A 65 14.24 -0.44 5.16
CA SER A 65 14.60 0.97 4.98
C SER A 65 15.11 1.29 3.58
N THR A 66 15.52 0.30 2.77
CA THR A 66 16.08 0.50 1.42
C THR A 66 15.16 0.03 0.31
N MET A 67 13.91 -0.31 0.60
CA MET A 67 12.98 -0.77 -0.43
C MET A 67 12.86 0.25 -1.57
N PRO A 68 12.84 -0.21 -2.83
CA PRO A 68 12.63 0.65 -3.99
C PRO A 68 11.22 1.25 -3.97
N LYS A 69 11.08 2.44 -4.54
CA LYS A 69 9.78 3.08 -4.77
C LYS A 69 9.00 2.29 -5.82
N PHE A 70 7.69 2.13 -5.61
CA PHE A 70 6.81 1.55 -6.62
C PHE A 70 6.17 2.67 -7.44
N GLN A 71 6.57 2.81 -8.70
CA GLN A 71 6.25 3.98 -9.52
C GLN A 71 4.75 4.27 -9.55
N ILE A 72 3.92 3.26 -9.82
CA ILE A 72 2.46 3.46 -9.92
C ILE A 72 1.84 3.91 -8.58
N GLY A 73 2.39 3.49 -7.44
CA GLY A 73 1.93 4.01 -6.14
C GLY A 73 2.33 5.45 -5.91
N TRP A 74 3.48 5.87 -6.42
CA TRP A 74 3.95 7.26 -6.35
C TRP A 74 3.15 8.17 -7.28
N ASP A 75 2.72 7.69 -8.45
CA ASP A 75 1.84 8.45 -9.33
C ASP A 75 0.49 8.75 -8.63
N ILE A 76 -0.06 7.77 -7.89
CA ILE A 76 -1.27 7.97 -7.07
C ILE A 76 -1.01 8.93 -5.90
N LEU A 77 0.17 8.84 -5.26
CA LEU A 77 0.56 9.75 -4.18
C LEU A 77 0.61 11.20 -4.66
N GLU A 78 1.20 11.45 -5.82
CA GLU A 78 1.25 12.79 -6.40
C GLU A 78 -0.15 13.27 -6.81
N ALA A 79 -1.00 12.41 -7.39
CA ALA A 79 -2.39 12.74 -7.67
C ALA A 79 -3.18 13.14 -6.39
N ALA A 80 -2.95 12.45 -5.27
CA ALA A 80 -3.58 12.80 -3.99
C ALA A 80 -3.09 14.14 -3.44
N LYS A 81 -1.78 14.43 -3.55
CA LYS A 81 -1.20 15.73 -3.17
C LYS A 81 -1.71 16.87 -4.05
N GLU A 82 -1.77 16.67 -5.36
CA GLU A 82 -2.32 17.62 -6.33
C GLU A 82 -3.79 17.96 -6.01
N ALA A 83 -4.58 16.97 -5.59
CA ALA A 83 -5.96 17.18 -5.16
C ALA A 83 -6.09 17.86 -3.79
N GLY A 84 -5.00 17.98 -3.01
CA GLY A 84 -4.97 18.65 -1.72
C GLY A 84 -5.20 17.76 -0.51
N PHE A 85 -5.14 16.43 -0.65
CA PHE A 85 -5.27 15.52 0.49
C PHE A 85 -4.10 15.64 1.46
N LYS A 86 -4.42 15.52 2.75
CA LYS A 86 -3.44 15.20 3.78
C LYS A 86 -3.03 13.73 3.63
N ILE A 87 -1.74 13.49 3.45
CA ILE A 87 -1.18 12.14 3.28
C ILE A 87 -0.95 11.50 4.65
N HIS A 88 -1.42 10.27 4.82
CA HIS A 88 -1.23 9.48 6.03
C HIS A 88 -0.83 8.06 5.66
N ILE A 89 0.30 7.57 6.19
CA ILE A 89 0.75 6.19 5.95
C ILE A 89 0.00 5.21 6.84
N LEU A 90 -0.71 4.26 6.24
CA LEU A 90 -1.47 3.22 6.92
C LEU A 90 -0.94 1.84 6.54
N THR A 91 0.03 1.35 7.32
CA THR A 91 0.71 0.08 7.02
C THR A 91 0.54 -0.94 8.12
N GLN A 92 0.62 -2.22 7.77
CA GLN A 92 0.63 -3.29 8.75
C GLN A 92 2.05 -3.60 9.21
N GLY A 93 2.24 -3.64 10.53
CA GLY A 93 3.46 -4.16 11.13
C GLY A 93 3.46 -5.70 11.17
N PRO A 94 4.54 -6.40 10.75
CA PRO A 94 4.67 -7.84 10.95
C PRO A 94 4.64 -8.21 12.44
N ARG A 95 3.89 -9.28 12.80
CA ARG A 95 3.56 -9.64 14.21
C ARG A 95 4.78 -9.90 15.09
N ARG A 96 5.80 -10.53 14.53
CA ARG A 96 6.96 -11.05 15.27
C ARG A 96 8.26 -10.33 14.91
N ASN A 97 8.16 -9.22 14.16
CA ASN A 97 9.33 -8.57 13.60
C ASN A 97 9.30 -7.04 13.83
N PRO A 98 9.70 -6.58 15.04
CA PRO A 98 9.81 -5.17 15.35
C PRO A 98 10.84 -4.42 14.50
N SER A 99 11.85 -5.11 13.96
CA SER A 99 12.85 -4.51 13.08
C SER A 99 12.23 -4.00 11.78
N GLY A 100 11.21 -4.70 11.26
CA GLY A 100 10.45 -4.24 10.11
C GLY A 100 9.72 -2.93 10.35
N TRP A 101 9.25 -2.70 11.57
CA TRP A 101 8.57 -1.44 11.93
C TRP A 101 9.54 -0.27 11.90
N LYS A 102 10.72 -0.46 12.51
CA LYS A 102 11.79 0.55 12.50
C LYS A 102 12.25 0.86 11.08
N GLY A 103 12.38 -0.16 10.24
CA GLY A 103 12.81 0.03 8.85
C GLY A 103 11.79 0.80 8.02
N LYS A 104 10.50 0.47 8.15
CA LYS A 104 9.40 1.22 7.52
C LYS A 104 9.39 2.69 7.93
N LYS A 105 9.53 3.01 9.22
CA LYS A 105 9.60 4.40 9.69
C LYS A 105 10.79 5.15 9.08
N VAL A 106 11.98 4.53 9.07
CA VAL A 106 13.16 5.14 8.42
C VAL A 106 12.92 5.38 6.93
N TRP A 107 12.25 4.45 6.25
CA TRP A 107 11.89 4.61 4.85
C TRP A 107 10.97 5.81 4.64
N VAL A 108 9.91 5.94 5.45
CA VAL A 108 8.97 7.07 5.40
C VAL A 108 9.71 8.39 5.63
N ASP A 109 10.54 8.47 6.67
CA ASP A 109 11.27 9.70 7.01
C ASP A 109 12.17 10.16 5.88
N ARG A 110 12.87 9.22 5.23
CA ARG A 110 13.78 9.52 4.13
C ARG A 110 13.05 9.94 2.86
N ASN A 111 11.89 9.35 2.56
CA ASN A 111 11.24 9.49 1.26
C ASN A 111 10.07 10.49 1.24
N LEU A 112 9.37 10.64 2.36
CA LEU A 112 8.18 11.48 2.50
C LEU A 112 8.40 12.63 3.51
N GLY A 113 9.40 12.51 4.37
CA GLY A 113 9.76 13.50 5.38
C GLY A 113 9.34 13.07 6.80
N PRO A 114 10.08 13.53 7.83
CA PRO A 114 9.92 13.07 9.21
C PRO A 114 8.55 13.41 9.84
N ASP A 115 7.87 14.42 9.30
CA ASP A 115 6.56 14.90 9.76
C ASP A 115 5.38 14.19 9.09
N THR A 116 5.64 13.18 8.25
CA THR A 116 4.58 12.37 7.63
C THR A 116 3.87 11.54 8.68
N ASP A 117 2.56 11.72 8.80
CA ASP A 117 1.73 10.93 9.72
C ASP A 117 1.75 9.44 9.35
N ILE A 118 1.90 8.57 10.35
CA ILE A 118 1.93 7.12 10.19
C ILE A 118 1.11 6.42 11.27
N THR A 119 0.23 5.52 10.85
CA THR A 119 -0.45 4.56 11.71
C THR A 119 -0.04 3.16 11.34
N MET A 120 0.54 2.46 12.31
CA MET A 120 0.78 1.02 12.20
C MET A 120 -0.37 0.29 12.87
N THR A 121 -1.14 -0.49 12.11
CA THR A 121 -2.31 -1.21 12.64
C THR A 121 -2.41 -2.62 12.07
N ARG A 122 -3.11 -3.49 12.81
CA ARG A 122 -3.49 -4.83 12.34
C ARG A 122 -4.83 -4.82 11.59
N ASP A 123 -5.71 -3.89 11.92
CA ASP A 123 -7.00 -3.70 11.26
C ASP A 123 -7.05 -2.27 10.68
N LYS A 124 -6.84 -2.17 9.37
CA LYS A 124 -6.94 -0.90 8.64
C LYS A 124 -8.37 -0.37 8.65
N GLY A 125 -9.37 -1.25 8.76
CA GLY A 125 -10.78 -0.90 8.87
C GLY A 125 -11.15 -0.12 10.12
N LEU A 126 -10.23 0.17 11.04
CA LEU A 126 -10.48 1.06 12.17
C LEU A 126 -10.01 2.49 11.93
N VAL A 127 -9.29 2.77 10.85
CA VAL A 127 -8.70 4.08 10.57
C VAL A 127 -9.54 4.86 9.57
N TYR A 128 -9.83 6.11 9.90
CA TYR A 128 -10.59 7.02 9.04
C TYR A 128 -9.72 7.60 7.92
N GLY A 129 -10.31 7.69 6.74
CA GLY A 129 -9.80 8.42 5.58
C GLY A 129 -10.92 8.55 4.54
N LYS A 130 -10.83 9.56 3.66
CA LYS A 130 -11.74 9.67 2.51
C LYS A 130 -11.29 8.76 1.35
N VAL A 131 -9.99 8.51 1.27
CA VAL A 131 -9.36 7.65 0.27
C VAL A 131 -8.48 6.62 0.96
N LEU A 132 -8.47 5.39 0.45
CA LEU A 132 -7.48 4.36 0.76
C LEU A 132 -6.72 3.97 -0.51
N VAL A 133 -5.40 3.86 -0.41
CA VAL A 133 -4.53 3.31 -1.44
C VAL A 133 -3.84 2.08 -0.87
N ASP A 134 -4.21 0.91 -1.40
CA ASP A 134 -3.84 -0.40 -0.88
C ASP A 134 -3.95 -1.41 -2.03
N ASP A 135 -3.04 -2.37 -2.10
CA ASP A 135 -3.04 -3.41 -3.15
C ASP A 135 -3.76 -4.69 -2.72
N TYR A 136 -4.06 -4.87 -1.43
CA TYR A 136 -4.53 -6.14 -0.89
C TYR A 136 -6.06 -6.20 -0.75
N PRO A 137 -6.75 -7.06 -1.52
CA PRO A 137 -8.21 -7.12 -1.58
C PRO A 137 -8.93 -7.25 -0.22
N GLU A 138 -8.39 -8.05 0.70
CA GLU A 138 -9.06 -8.29 1.99
C GLU A 138 -9.00 -7.08 2.92
N TYR A 139 -7.92 -6.29 2.87
CA TYR A 139 -7.85 -5.03 3.63
C TYR A 139 -8.78 -3.98 3.05
N ILE A 140 -8.89 -3.92 1.73
CA ILE A 140 -9.80 -3.02 1.03
C ILE A 140 -11.26 -3.35 1.36
N LYS A 141 -11.66 -4.63 1.24
CA LYS A 141 -12.99 -5.09 1.63
C LYS A 141 -13.29 -4.73 3.09
N ARG A 142 -12.36 -5.05 3.99
CA ARG A 142 -12.50 -4.76 5.43
C ARG A 142 -12.65 -3.27 5.71
N TRP A 143 -11.93 -2.42 4.97
CA TRP A 143 -12.01 -0.98 5.16
C TRP A 143 -13.33 -0.40 4.63
N LEU A 144 -13.74 -0.82 3.43
CA LEU A 144 -14.98 -0.42 2.78
C LEU A 144 -16.25 -0.84 3.54
N GLN A 145 -16.20 -1.91 4.35
CA GLN A 145 -17.30 -2.30 5.26
C GLN A 145 -17.79 -1.16 6.15
N TRP A 146 -16.92 -0.19 6.50
CA TRP A 146 -17.32 0.97 7.31
C TRP A 146 -17.29 2.29 6.53
N ARG A 147 -16.87 2.25 5.26
CA ARG A 147 -16.77 3.42 4.38
C ARG A 147 -17.31 3.08 3.00
N GLU A 148 -18.60 2.75 2.96
CA GLU A 148 -19.31 2.36 1.73
C GLU A 148 -19.29 3.43 0.63
N ARG A 149 -18.89 4.66 0.96
CA ARG A 149 -18.83 5.82 0.05
C ARG A 149 -17.41 6.35 -0.17
N ALA A 150 -16.40 5.68 0.38
CA ALA A 150 -15.01 6.09 0.20
C ALA A 150 -14.42 5.52 -1.08
N LEU A 151 -13.45 6.24 -1.63
CA LEU A 151 -12.70 5.84 -2.80
C LEU A 151 -11.53 4.95 -2.38
N VAL A 152 -11.27 3.93 -3.18
CA VAL A 152 -10.04 3.15 -3.11
C VAL A 152 -9.34 3.22 -4.45
N ILE A 153 -8.04 3.52 -4.44
CA ILE A 153 -7.19 3.30 -5.60
C ILE A 153 -6.31 2.10 -5.30
N MET A 154 -6.40 1.06 -6.14
CA MET A 154 -5.64 -0.17 -5.99
C MET A 154 -4.49 -0.19 -6.99
N PRO A 155 -3.22 -0.08 -6.55
CA PRO A 155 -2.08 -0.34 -7.42
C PRO A 155 -2.17 -1.75 -8.01
N ALA A 156 -1.97 -1.85 -9.32
CA ALA A 156 -2.03 -3.11 -10.05
C ALA A 156 -0.91 -4.06 -9.60
N GLY A 157 -1.30 -5.19 -9.02
CA GLY A 157 -0.42 -6.30 -8.69
C GLY A 157 -0.84 -7.59 -9.39
N LYS A 158 0.03 -8.61 -9.34
CA LYS A 158 -0.27 -9.95 -9.88
C LYS A 158 -1.44 -10.62 -9.14
N ASN A 159 -1.59 -10.34 -7.86
CA ASN A 159 -2.54 -11.02 -6.96
C ASN A 159 -3.92 -10.32 -6.88
N ASN A 160 -4.12 -9.20 -7.59
CA ASN A 160 -5.34 -8.41 -7.49
C ASN A 160 -6.01 -8.12 -8.85
N ASN A 161 -5.56 -8.77 -9.92
CA ASN A 161 -6.07 -8.61 -11.28
C ASN A 161 -7.58 -8.91 -11.44
N GLU A 162 -8.11 -9.85 -10.66
CA GLU A 162 -9.52 -10.26 -10.73
C GLU A 162 -10.42 -9.48 -9.76
N PHE A 163 -9.84 -8.63 -8.90
CA PHE A 163 -10.62 -7.91 -7.91
C PHE A 163 -11.44 -6.78 -8.54
N LYS A 164 -12.72 -6.70 -8.18
CA LYS A 164 -13.66 -5.68 -8.66
C LYS A 164 -14.53 -5.17 -7.52
N HIS A 165 -14.71 -3.87 -7.45
CA HIS A 165 -15.64 -3.22 -6.53
C HIS A 165 -16.07 -1.85 -7.09
N PRO A 166 -17.34 -1.41 -6.92
CA PRO A 166 -17.84 -0.12 -7.44
C PRO A 166 -17.20 1.16 -6.87
N ASN A 167 -16.22 1.03 -5.99
CA ASN A 167 -15.51 2.14 -5.35
C ASN A 167 -13.99 1.94 -5.45
N VAL A 168 -13.54 0.97 -6.24
CA VAL A 168 -12.13 0.61 -6.38
C VAL A 168 -11.75 0.83 -7.83
N ILE A 169 -10.85 1.77 -8.05
CA ILE A 169 -10.20 1.96 -9.34
C ILE A 169 -8.86 1.24 -9.26
N ARG A 170 -8.67 0.25 -10.13
CA ARG A 170 -7.36 -0.41 -10.26
C ARG A 170 -6.49 0.43 -11.19
N TYR A 171 -5.32 0.83 -10.72
CA TYR A 171 -4.38 1.66 -11.46
C TYR A 171 -3.16 0.85 -11.87
N ASP A 172 -2.91 0.73 -13.18
CA ASP A 172 -1.79 -0.03 -13.75
C ASP A 172 -0.75 0.83 -14.47
N GLY A 173 -0.85 2.15 -14.33
CA GLY A 173 -0.02 3.11 -15.05
C GLY A 173 -0.68 3.71 -16.29
N THR A 174 -1.77 3.12 -16.80
CA THR A 174 -2.36 3.54 -18.08
C THR A 174 -3.58 4.46 -17.95
N ASN A 175 -4.23 4.47 -16.78
CA ASN A 175 -5.46 5.21 -16.51
C ASN A 175 -5.29 6.32 -15.45
N LEU A 176 -4.19 7.08 -15.51
CA LEU A 176 -3.88 8.11 -14.50
C LEU A 176 -4.94 9.22 -14.41
N GLU A 177 -5.50 9.65 -15.55
CA GLU A 177 -6.53 10.69 -15.57
C GLU A 177 -7.81 10.25 -14.84
N GLU A 178 -8.21 8.97 -14.97
CA GLU A 178 -9.33 8.39 -14.21
C GLU A 178 -9.06 8.49 -12.68
N VAL A 179 -7.84 8.16 -12.26
CA VAL A 179 -7.41 8.29 -10.86
C VAL A 179 -7.47 9.74 -10.38
N LYS A 180 -6.97 10.69 -11.18
CA LYS A 180 -6.98 12.13 -10.84
C LYS A 180 -8.40 12.67 -10.72
N GLU A 181 -9.29 12.32 -11.65
CA GLU A 181 -10.69 12.72 -11.58
C GLU A 181 -11.40 12.13 -10.36
N ALA A 182 -11.17 10.86 -10.05
CA ALA A 182 -11.74 10.21 -8.88
C ALA A 182 -11.24 10.83 -7.57
N MET A 183 -9.94 11.11 -7.47
CA MET A 183 -9.34 11.81 -6.32
C MET A 183 -9.97 13.18 -6.11
N LYS A 184 -10.11 13.98 -7.17
CA LYS A 184 -10.77 15.28 -7.10
C LYS A 184 -12.23 15.17 -6.63
N LYS A 185 -13.00 14.24 -7.21
CA LYS A 185 -14.37 13.95 -6.78
C LYS A 185 -14.43 13.54 -5.31
N ALA A 186 -13.50 12.71 -4.84
CA ALA A 186 -13.42 12.29 -3.43
C ALA A 186 -13.06 13.44 -2.48
N TYR A 187 -12.24 14.38 -2.94
CA TYR A 187 -11.86 15.57 -2.18
C TYR A 187 -13.05 16.53 -2.00
N GLU A 188 -13.78 16.79 -3.09
CA GLU A 188 -14.91 17.72 -3.13
C GLU A 188 -16.19 17.17 -2.47
N ARG A 189 -16.30 15.84 -2.32
CA ARG A 189 -17.45 15.15 -1.75
C ARG A 189 -17.75 15.59 -0.32
N LYS A 190 -19.02 15.93 -0.08
CA LYS A 190 -19.57 16.23 1.27
C LYS A 190 -20.13 14.98 1.95
N ILE A 191 -20.20 14.98 3.29
CA ILE A 191 -20.77 13.88 4.09
C ILE A 191 -22.19 13.45 3.65
N SER A 192 -23.02 14.32 3.08
CA SER A 192 -24.40 13.96 2.69
C SER A 192 -24.54 13.34 1.30
N GLU A 193 -23.47 13.31 0.50
CA GLU A 193 -23.55 12.90 -0.91
C GLU A 193 -23.24 11.40 -1.08
N GLU A 194 -24.08 10.72 -1.86
CA GLU A 194 -23.78 9.39 -2.40
C GLU A 194 -22.92 9.55 -3.65
N VAL A 195 -21.75 8.90 -3.66
CA VAL A 195 -20.84 8.88 -4.81
C VAL A 195 -20.33 7.45 -5.00
N LYS A 196 -20.43 6.96 -6.23
CA LYS A 196 -19.77 5.73 -6.70
C LYS A 196 -18.74 6.14 -7.75
N TYR A 197 -17.62 5.43 -7.82
CA TYR A 197 -16.45 5.80 -8.61
C TYR A 197 -16.23 4.84 -9.77
#